data_AF-A0A2E8KCN1-F1
#
_entry.id   AF-A0A2E8KCN1-F1
#
_cell.length_a   1.000
_cell.length_b   1.000
_cell.length_c   1.000
_cell.angle_alpha   90.00
_cell.angle_beta   90.00
_cell.angle_gamma   90.00
#
_symmetry.space_group_name_H-M   'P 1'
#
loop_
_entity.id
_entity.type
_entity.pdbx_description
1 polymer ?
#
loop_
_entity_poly.entity_id
_entity_poly.type
_entity_poly.pdbx_seq_one_letter_code
_entity_poly.pdbx_strand_id
1 'polypeptide(L)'
;MSDFLWGVYPYLCAVLFFLVPFIRMVYRPFSWSTRASGLFGRTMLGVASLFLHWGLFLLFVGHLVALVAGLMGKEGGVTLFYWMGLVGGVLTLIGSTMALVRRFMNPEVKAMSQHDDYLVHFFLIAIVGLALYQVLMLKIFGVSYTAATWFASIWQFSPQPELMGSASLISKLHIFFALTFFAYFPFTKLVHLWTYPINFFVRAHQSMRTQRYRFQRRWDLDWRSDKTWLLFGALGFLGIFVACGFLLGHAAFAGESDTGSDDSATTSVDNIEGLDGYPLYVSQCARCHGLGGEGDGMGADSPTFSTIPRDLTAARYHFVSTQSGVASDADLHRTIRRGLAGTGMPGSDLSSEQIGSLVGVLRTLQEKPSNPGPAFSVGKEPTSTEASISRGKILYKNNCATCHGADGSGGEAIKDWRGLAITPANLKAGNLKAGSNSRQIYMRIVAGIPGAEGDNYLMPSFRWLPEDDRWALIHYLKGKVVPGDVTRR
;
A
#
# COMPACT_ATOMS: atom_id res chain seq x y z
N MET A 1 -4.66 5.47 21.57
CA MET A 1 -3.40 6.15 21.16
C MET A 1 -3.35 6.36 19.64
N SER A 2 -3.86 5.41 18.84
CA SER A 2 -4.11 5.58 17.39
C SER A 2 -4.91 6.83 17.07
N ASP A 3 -6.02 7.06 17.77
CA ASP A 3 -7.00 8.10 17.43
C ASP A 3 -6.41 9.49 17.65
N PHE A 4 -5.59 9.64 18.69
CA PHE A 4 -4.83 10.85 18.91
C PHE A 4 -3.78 11.08 17.81
N LEU A 5 -2.96 10.07 17.49
CA LEU A 5 -1.84 10.22 16.54
C LEU A 5 -2.29 10.35 15.08
N TRP A 6 -3.40 9.72 14.70
CA TRP A 6 -3.85 9.66 13.31
C TRP A 6 -5.16 10.42 13.06
N GLY A 7 -5.91 10.77 14.11
CA GLY A 7 -7.09 11.64 14.00
C GLY A 7 -6.77 13.08 14.37
N VAL A 8 -6.23 13.33 15.57
CA VAL A 8 -6.07 14.69 16.12
C VAL A 8 -4.75 15.36 15.73
N TYR A 9 -3.63 14.63 15.83
CA TYR A 9 -2.28 15.15 15.60
C TYR A 9 -2.08 15.81 14.22
N PRO A 10 -2.61 15.29 13.10
CA PRO A 10 -2.50 15.94 11.79
C PRO A 10 -3.08 17.35 11.78
N TYR A 11 -4.22 17.57 12.46
CA TYR A 11 -4.83 18.90 12.56
C TYR A 11 -3.97 19.86 13.39
N LEU A 12 -3.37 19.39 14.49
CA LEU A 12 -2.42 20.22 15.27
C LEU A 12 -1.24 20.66 14.40
N CYS A 13 -0.64 19.73 13.65
CA CYS A 13 0.45 20.02 12.73
C CYS A 13 0.03 21.03 11.64
N ALA A 14 -1.14 20.84 11.03
CA ALA A 14 -1.67 21.74 10.01
C ALA A 14 -1.92 23.15 10.56
N VAL A 15 -2.56 23.26 11.73
CA VAL A 15 -2.80 24.57 12.39
C VAL A 15 -1.49 25.28 12.66
N LEU A 16 -0.48 24.59 13.21
CA LEU A 16 0.84 25.19 13.44
C LEU A 16 1.49 25.63 12.12
N PHE A 17 1.49 24.76 11.11
CA PHE A 17 2.13 25.01 9.82
C PHE A 17 1.54 26.23 9.10
N PHE A 18 0.21 26.39 9.10
CA PHE A 18 -0.45 27.49 8.41
C PHE A 18 -0.58 28.76 9.26
N LEU A 19 -0.91 28.67 10.54
CA LEU A 19 -1.21 29.85 11.38
C LEU A 19 0.04 30.59 11.85
N VAL A 20 1.06 29.86 12.29
CA VAL A 20 2.26 30.47 12.93
C VAL A 20 3.06 31.35 11.96
N PRO A 21 3.22 31.04 10.65
CA PRO A 21 3.86 31.95 9.70
C PRO A 21 3.19 33.33 9.64
N PHE A 22 1.85 33.41 9.69
CA PHE A 22 1.15 34.71 9.71
C PHE A 22 1.48 35.50 10.98
N ILE A 23 1.40 34.83 12.14
CA ILE A 23 1.76 35.44 13.44
C ILE A 23 3.20 35.95 13.38
N ARG A 24 4.13 35.13 12.88
CA ARG A 24 5.55 35.48 12.78
C ARG A 24 5.79 36.66 11.84
N MET A 25 5.13 36.71 10.70
CA MET A 25 5.25 37.81 9.74
C MET A 25 4.73 39.14 10.32
N VAL A 26 3.64 39.10 11.09
CA VAL A 26 3.04 40.30 11.70
C VAL A 26 3.86 40.81 12.90
N TYR A 27 4.25 39.92 13.81
CA TYR A 27 4.86 40.30 15.08
C TYR A 27 6.40 40.26 15.07
N ARG A 28 7.02 39.47 14.19
CA ARG A 28 8.48 39.28 14.10
C ARG A 28 9.01 39.30 12.66
N PRO A 29 8.74 40.34 11.86
CA PRO A 29 9.12 40.40 10.44
C PRO A 29 10.63 40.26 10.22
N PHE A 30 11.48 40.77 11.12
CA PHE A 30 12.94 40.65 11.00
C PHE A 30 13.48 39.23 11.20
N SER A 31 12.68 38.33 11.79
CA SER A 31 13.03 36.92 11.90
C SER A 31 12.85 36.17 10.57
N TRP A 32 12.29 36.82 9.56
CA TRP A 32 12.01 36.24 8.25
C TRP A 32 13.23 36.36 7.32
N SER A 33 14.10 35.35 7.35
CA SER A 33 15.32 35.32 6.55
C SER A 33 15.76 33.90 6.23
N THR A 34 16.41 33.71 5.09
CA THR A 34 17.05 32.45 4.69
C THR A 34 18.30 32.13 5.53
N ARG A 35 18.82 33.09 6.31
CA ARG A 35 20.09 32.99 7.06
C ARG A 35 21.20 32.37 6.21
N ALA A 36 21.43 32.96 5.03
CA ALA A 36 22.35 32.43 4.04
C ALA A 36 23.80 32.41 4.57
N SER A 37 24.45 31.24 4.52
CA SER A 37 25.86 31.06 4.89
C SER A 37 26.81 31.12 3.69
N GLY A 38 26.42 31.86 2.64
CA GLY A 38 27.03 31.79 1.29
C GLY A 38 28.41 32.40 1.14
N LEU A 39 28.84 33.23 2.09
CA LEU A 39 30.16 33.85 2.08
C LEU A 39 31.29 32.88 2.41
N PHE A 40 31.04 31.87 3.25
CA PHE A 40 32.05 30.93 3.72
C PHE A 40 31.90 29.57 3.02
N GLY A 41 32.98 28.97 2.51
CA GLY A 41 32.94 27.64 1.88
C GLY A 41 31.98 27.52 0.68
N ARG A 42 32.16 28.40 -0.32
CA ARG A 42 31.27 28.56 -1.50
C ARG A 42 31.15 27.33 -2.39
N THR A 43 32.24 26.61 -2.65
CA THR A 43 32.29 25.49 -3.60
C THR A 43 31.39 24.33 -3.17
N MET A 44 31.54 23.87 -1.93
CA MET A 44 30.71 22.80 -1.37
C MET A 44 29.24 23.23 -1.20
N LEU A 45 28.99 24.53 -0.92
CA LEU A 45 27.64 25.04 -0.73
C LEU A 45 26.81 25.02 -2.01
N GLY A 46 27.40 25.39 -3.16
CA GLY A 46 26.68 25.42 -4.44
C GLY A 46 26.10 24.05 -4.79
N VAL A 47 26.94 23.01 -4.70
CA VAL A 47 26.53 21.63 -4.95
C VAL A 47 25.51 21.17 -3.91
N ALA A 48 25.81 21.30 -2.62
CA ALA A 48 24.88 20.88 -1.56
C ALA A 48 23.50 21.55 -1.69
N SER A 49 23.47 22.85 -2.01
CA SER A 49 22.24 23.61 -2.19
C SER A 49 21.45 23.16 -3.42
N LEU A 50 22.10 22.92 -4.56
CA LEU A 50 21.43 22.46 -5.78
C LEU A 50 20.81 21.08 -5.60
N PHE A 51 21.59 20.12 -5.09
CA PHE A 51 21.11 18.76 -4.81
C PHE A 51 19.95 18.77 -3.81
N LEU A 52 20.06 19.56 -2.75
CA LEU A 52 19.00 19.67 -1.74
C LEU A 52 17.71 20.27 -2.32
N HIS A 53 17.77 21.41 -2.99
CA HIS A 53 16.55 22.11 -3.44
C HIS A 53 15.89 21.43 -4.63
N TRP A 54 16.66 20.96 -5.62
CA TRP A 54 16.07 20.20 -6.74
C TRP A 54 15.56 18.84 -6.29
N GLY A 55 16.25 18.19 -5.35
CA GLY A 55 15.75 16.97 -4.71
C GLY A 55 14.40 17.21 -4.00
N LEU A 56 14.32 18.25 -3.15
CA LEU A 56 13.09 18.60 -2.45
C LEU A 56 11.97 19.02 -3.40
N PHE A 57 12.28 19.72 -4.48
CA PHE A 57 11.31 20.09 -5.51
C PHE A 57 10.74 18.85 -6.20
N LEU A 58 11.58 17.91 -6.63
CA LEU A 58 11.14 16.65 -7.22
C LEU A 58 10.32 15.81 -6.24
N LEU A 59 10.71 15.76 -4.96
CA LEU A 59 9.91 15.09 -3.93
C LEU A 59 8.54 15.75 -3.77
N PHE A 60 8.49 17.08 -3.69
CA PHE A 60 7.25 17.82 -3.54
C PHE A 60 6.30 17.61 -4.72
N VAL A 61 6.80 17.76 -5.94
CA VAL A 61 6.04 17.50 -7.18
C VAL A 61 5.66 16.02 -7.27
N GLY A 62 6.55 15.11 -6.88
CA GLY A 62 6.30 13.67 -6.75
C GLY A 62 5.06 13.38 -5.91
N HIS A 63 5.02 13.89 -4.68
CA HIS A 63 3.88 13.69 -3.78
C HIS A 63 2.60 14.32 -4.34
N LEU A 64 2.67 15.51 -4.96
CA LEU A 64 1.50 16.14 -5.58
C LEU A 64 0.97 15.31 -6.76
N VAL A 65 1.85 14.85 -7.63
CA VAL A 65 1.49 13.98 -8.77
C VAL A 65 0.95 12.65 -8.28
N ALA A 66 1.48 12.06 -7.21
CA ALA A 66 0.92 10.85 -6.62
C ALA A 66 -0.51 11.08 -6.09
N LEU A 67 -0.74 12.20 -5.41
CA LEU A 67 -2.06 12.58 -4.94
C LEU A 67 -3.04 12.75 -6.11
N VAL A 68 -2.63 13.43 -7.18
CA VAL A 68 -3.47 13.66 -8.37
C VAL A 68 -3.63 12.39 -9.23
N ALA A 69 -2.61 11.56 -9.35
CA ALA A 69 -2.70 10.30 -10.08
C ALA A 69 -3.64 9.31 -9.40
N GLY A 70 -3.61 9.27 -8.06
CA GLY A 70 -4.58 8.52 -7.26
C GLY A 70 -6.02 8.97 -7.55
N LEU A 71 -6.25 10.25 -7.84
CA LEU A 71 -7.56 10.78 -8.24
C LEU A 71 -8.02 10.33 -9.63
N MET A 72 -7.09 10.08 -10.55
CA MET A 72 -7.43 9.82 -11.95
C MET A 72 -7.45 8.33 -12.29
N GLY A 73 -7.14 7.42 -11.34
CA GLY A 73 -7.05 5.98 -11.59
C GLY A 73 -5.99 5.59 -12.63
N LYS A 74 -5.07 6.50 -12.98
CA LYS A 74 -4.10 6.29 -14.06
C LYS A 74 -2.85 5.59 -13.53
N GLU A 75 -2.61 4.36 -13.98
CA GLU A 75 -1.42 3.57 -13.65
C GLU A 75 -0.09 4.32 -13.88
N GLY A 76 -0.03 5.16 -14.92
CA GLY A 76 1.17 5.93 -15.27
C GLY A 76 1.66 6.89 -14.16
N GLY A 77 0.76 7.35 -13.28
CA GLY A 77 1.16 8.26 -12.21
C GLY A 77 1.88 7.59 -11.04
N VAL A 78 1.67 6.28 -10.83
CA VAL A 78 2.43 5.50 -9.83
C VAL A 78 3.88 5.33 -10.27
N THR A 79 4.10 5.02 -11.54
CA THR A 79 5.44 4.91 -12.13
C THR A 79 6.17 6.25 -12.10
N LEU A 80 5.46 7.34 -12.41
CA LEU A 80 6.04 8.69 -12.35
C LEU A 80 6.40 9.09 -10.91
N PHE A 81 5.54 8.79 -9.93
CA PHE A 81 5.84 9.00 -8.52
C PHE A 81 7.08 8.20 -8.08
N TYR A 82 7.19 6.93 -8.48
CA TYR A 82 8.34 6.10 -8.13
C TYR A 82 9.66 6.75 -8.59
N TRP A 83 9.76 7.15 -9.85
CA TRP A 83 11.00 7.72 -10.38
C TRP A 83 11.31 9.10 -9.81
N MET A 84 10.31 9.99 -9.72
CA MET A 84 10.51 11.32 -9.11
C MET A 84 10.87 11.20 -7.62
N GLY A 85 10.20 10.29 -6.91
CA GLY A 85 10.45 10.02 -5.50
C GLY A 85 11.84 9.43 -5.24
N LEU A 86 12.26 8.45 -6.05
CA LEU A 86 13.57 7.82 -5.93
C LEU A 86 14.69 8.82 -6.24
N VAL A 87 14.63 9.48 -7.40
CA VAL A 87 15.65 10.45 -7.82
C VAL A 87 15.68 11.64 -6.86
N GLY A 88 14.51 12.23 -6.58
CA GLY A 88 14.39 13.35 -5.64
C GLY A 88 14.88 12.98 -4.23
N GLY A 89 14.57 11.77 -3.76
CA GLY A 89 15.02 11.25 -2.47
C GLY A 89 16.53 11.12 -2.39
N VAL A 90 17.17 10.50 -3.38
CA VAL A 90 18.63 10.35 -3.42
C VAL A 90 19.32 11.73 -3.46
N LEU A 91 18.85 12.64 -4.32
CA LEU A 91 19.42 14.00 -4.41
C LEU A 91 19.28 14.76 -3.09
N THR A 92 18.10 14.70 -2.46
CA THR A 92 17.84 15.36 -1.17
C THR A 92 18.71 14.80 -0.06
N LEU A 93 18.87 13.47 -0.01
CA LEU A 93 19.69 12.81 1.01
C LEU A 93 21.16 13.21 0.88
N ILE A 94 21.70 13.21 -0.35
CA ILE A 94 23.06 13.66 -0.63
C ILE A 94 23.22 15.14 -0.26
N GLY A 95 22.34 16.01 -0.76
CA GLY A 95 22.39 17.45 -0.50
C GLY A 95 22.30 17.79 0.99
N SER A 96 21.38 17.17 1.72
CA SER A 96 21.20 17.37 3.16
C SER A 96 22.41 16.87 3.96
N THR A 97 22.93 15.68 3.62
CA THR A 97 24.12 15.13 4.28
C THR A 97 25.34 16.02 4.05
N MET A 98 25.58 16.46 2.80
CA MET A 98 26.66 17.38 2.47
C MET A 98 26.53 18.71 3.22
N ALA A 99 25.32 19.29 3.26
CA ALA A 99 25.07 20.55 3.96
C ALA A 99 25.27 20.43 5.48
N LEU A 100 24.91 19.28 6.07
CA LEU A 100 25.12 18.97 7.48
C LEU A 100 26.61 18.77 7.80
N VAL A 101 27.33 17.96 7.01
CA VAL A 101 28.77 17.74 7.14
C VAL A 101 29.52 19.07 7.04
N ARG A 102 29.20 19.91 6.04
CA ARG A 102 29.77 21.26 5.88
C ARG A 102 29.60 22.11 7.15
N ARG A 103 28.45 21.99 7.83
CA ARG A 103 28.13 22.76 9.03
C ARG A 103 28.90 22.30 10.27
N PHE A 104 29.32 21.04 10.31
CA PHE A 104 30.19 20.53 11.36
C PHE A 104 31.67 20.80 11.10
N MET A 105 32.09 20.70 9.84
CA MET A 105 33.50 20.79 9.45
C MET A 105 34.02 22.22 9.31
N ASN A 106 33.20 23.18 8.85
CA ASN A 106 33.64 24.56 8.69
C ASN A 106 33.41 25.38 9.98
N PRO A 107 34.49 25.83 10.66
CA PRO A 107 34.37 26.54 11.94
C PRO A 107 33.53 27.82 11.86
N GLU A 108 33.63 28.58 10.77
CA GLU A 108 32.92 29.84 10.56
C GLU A 108 31.42 29.60 10.40
N VAL A 109 31.05 28.54 9.67
CA VAL A 109 29.65 28.14 9.49
C VAL A 109 29.10 27.62 10.82
N LYS A 110 29.87 26.82 11.54
CA LYS A 110 29.50 26.27 12.85
C LYS A 110 29.21 27.38 13.86
N ALA A 111 30.07 28.41 13.92
CA ALA A 111 29.91 29.55 14.83
C ALA A 111 28.63 30.36 14.57
N MET A 112 28.20 30.49 13.31
CA MET A 112 26.98 31.20 12.93
C MET A 112 25.72 30.32 13.02
N SER A 113 25.88 29.00 13.13
CA SER A 113 24.78 28.05 13.07
C SER A 113 23.93 28.08 14.34
N GLN A 114 22.62 27.98 14.16
CA GLN A 114 21.66 27.81 15.25
C GLN A 114 21.25 26.34 15.37
N HIS A 115 20.70 25.93 16.51
CA HIS A 115 20.28 24.55 16.74
C HIS A 115 19.26 24.05 15.69
N ASP A 116 18.36 24.94 15.25
CA ASP A 116 17.36 24.60 14.25
C ASP A 116 17.97 24.31 12.86
N ASP A 117 19.16 24.85 12.57
CA ASP A 117 19.86 24.55 11.33
C ASP A 117 20.32 23.09 11.25
N TYR A 118 20.68 22.47 12.38
CA TYR A 118 21.07 21.06 12.44
C TYR A 118 19.84 20.16 12.47
N LEU A 119 18.86 20.50 13.31
CA LEU A 119 17.66 19.69 13.52
C LEU A 119 16.87 19.51 12.22
N VAL A 120 16.76 20.55 11.39
CA VAL A 120 16.12 20.46 10.07
C VAL A 120 16.78 19.42 9.18
N HIS A 121 18.13 19.34 9.15
CA HIS A 121 18.82 18.35 8.33
C HIS A 121 18.64 16.94 8.87
N PHE A 122 18.65 16.76 10.19
CA PHE A 122 18.35 15.46 10.82
C PHE A 122 16.93 14.98 10.48
N PHE A 123 15.93 15.86 10.55
CA PHE A 123 14.57 15.54 10.12
C PHE A 123 14.53 15.11 8.65
N LEU A 124 15.12 15.91 7.75
CA LEU A 124 15.12 15.61 6.32
C LEU A 124 15.82 14.27 6.02
N ILE A 125 16.97 14.01 6.65
CA ILE A 125 17.72 12.75 6.48
C ILE A 125 16.88 11.56 7.00
N ALA A 126 16.24 11.69 8.16
CA ALA A 126 15.40 10.63 8.72
C ALA A 126 14.17 10.35 7.83
N ILE A 127 13.43 11.38 7.45
CA ILE A 127 12.22 11.26 6.62
C ILE A 127 12.55 10.63 5.26
N VAL A 128 13.58 11.15 4.57
CA VAL A 128 13.98 10.68 3.24
C VAL A 128 14.63 9.30 3.33
N GLY A 129 15.41 9.02 4.37
CA GLY A 129 15.99 7.69 4.62
C GLY A 129 14.90 6.62 4.80
N LEU A 130 13.87 6.89 5.60
CA LEU A 130 12.72 5.99 5.76
C LEU A 130 11.95 5.80 4.45
N ALA A 131 11.82 6.85 3.62
CA ALA A 131 11.17 6.75 2.31
C ALA A 131 11.98 5.88 1.33
N LEU A 132 13.28 6.15 1.21
CA LEU A 132 14.17 5.38 0.33
C LEU A 132 14.27 3.92 0.76
N TYR A 133 14.24 3.62 2.06
CA TYR A 133 14.20 2.25 2.55
C TYR A 133 12.92 1.52 2.12
N GLN A 134 11.75 2.17 2.20
CA GLN A 134 10.49 1.59 1.71
C GLN A 134 10.55 1.26 0.21
N VAL A 135 11.11 2.18 -0.58
CA VAL A 135 11.20 2.05 -2.03
C VAL A 135 12.22 0.98 -2.44
N LEU A 136 13.42 0.98 -1.86
CA LEU A 136 14.52 0.12 -2.30
C LEU A 136 14.49 -1.28 -1.68
N MET A 137 14.15 -1.40 -0.40
CA MET A 137 14.24 -2.67 0.33
C MET A 137 12.89 -3.37 0.41
N LEU A 138 11.85 -2.66 0.81
CA LEU A 138 10.51 -3.25 0.96
C LEU A 138 9.74 -3.34 -0.36
N LYS A 139 10.21 -2.65 -1.41
CA LYS A 139 9.54 -2.56 -2.72
C LYS A 139 8.06 -2.16 -2.61
N ILE A 140 7.74 -1.33 -1.62
CA ILE A 140 6.40 -0.78 -1.41
C ILE A 140 6.32 0.49 -2.28
N PHE A 141 5.41 0.50 -3.27
CA PHE A 141 5.27 1.60 -4.24
C PHE A 141 3.88 2.21 -4.27
N GLY A 142 3.84 3.51 -4.60
CA GLY A 142 2.66 4.35 -4.45
C GLY A 142 2.40 4.66 -2.98
N VAL A 143 1.81 5.82 -2.69
CA VAL A 143 1.24 6.05 -1.35
C VAL A 143 0.44 4.80 -0.99
N SER A 144 0.65 4.20 0.18
CA SER A 144 -0.16 3.04 0.55
C SER A 144 -1.61 3.47 0.39
N TYR A 145 -2.43 2.67 -0.30
CA TYR A 145 -3.82 3.05 -0.60
C TYR A 145 -4.52 3.58 0.66
N THR A 146 -4.22 2.93 1.79
CA THR A 146 -4.58 3.32 3.16
C THR A 146 -4.11 4.69 3.63
N ALA A 147 -2.87 5.09 3.35
CA ALA A 147 -2.37 6.40 3.74
C ALA A 147 -2.94 7.48 2.83
N ALA A 148 -3.24 7.17 1.57
CA ALA A 148 -3.88 8.11 0.65
C ALA A 148 -5.33 8.36 1.06
N THR A 149 -6.09 7.31 1.36
CA THR A 149 -7.48 7.40 1.84
C THR A 149 -7.54 8.02 3.23
N TRP A 150 -6.63 7.65 4.13
CA TRP A 150 -6.49 8.32 5.43
C TRP A 150 -6.21 9.82 5.25
N PHE A 151 -5.24 10.18 4.42
CA PHE A 151 -4.92 11.59 4.15
C PHE A 151 -6.13 12.34 3.60
N ALA A 152 -6.90 11.73 2.69
CA ALA A 152 -8.13 12.29 2.18
C ALA A 152 -9.17 12.53 3.29
N SER A 153 -9.35 11.56 4.19
CA SER A 153 -10.28 11.63 5.32
C SER A 153 -10.01 12.84 6.24
N ILE A 154 -8.73 13.17 6.46
CA ILE A 154 -8.33 14.36 7.25
C ILE A 154 -8.83 15.64 6.59
N TRP A 155 -8.69 15.77 5.27
CA TRP A 155 -9.06 16.97 4.53
C TRP A 155 -10.54 17.05 4.16
N GLN A 156 -11.29 15.96 4.34
CA GLN A 156 -12.75 15.94 4.36
C GLN A 156 -13.33 16.30 5.73
N PHE A 157 -12.49 16.48 6.75
CA PHE A 157 -12.91 16.69 8.14
C PHE A 157 -13.71 15.51 8.73
N SER A 158 -13.49 14.30 8.20
CA SER A 158 -14.04 13.04 8.72
C SER A 158 -12.87 12.07 8.96
N PRO A 159 -12.05 12.28 10.00
CA PRO A 159 -10.81 11.53 10.19
C PRO A 159 -11.09 10.06 10.50
N GLN A 160 -10.48 9.16 9.73
CA GLN A 160 -10.57 7.70 9.91
C GLN A 160 -9.22 7.12 10.37
N PRO A 161 -8.87 7.20 11.67
CA PRO A 161 -7.57 6.75 12.17
C PRO A 161 -7.34 5.24 12.02
N GLU A 162 -8.40 4.45 11.83
CA GLU A 162 -8.38 3.00 11.65
C GLU A 162 -7.61 2.60 10.39
N LEU A 163 -7.67 3.43 9.34
CA LEU A 163 -6.95 3.23 8.07
C LEU A 163 -5.42 3.20 8.25
N MET A 164 -4.92 3.93 9.26
CA MET A 164 -3.51 3.88 9.62
C MET A 164 -3.16 2.66 10.47
N GLY A 165 -4.12 1.96 11.06
CA GLY A 165 -3.90 0.79 11.90
C GLY A 165 -3.09 -0.31 11.20
N SER A 166 -3.36 -0.56 9.93
CA SER A 166 -2.73 -1.60 9.13
C SER A 166 -1.52 -1.14 8.29
N ALA A 167 -1.19 0.15 8.32
CA ALA A 167 0.01 0.66 7.68
C ALA A 167 1.28 0.09 8.35
N SER A 168 2.32 -0.15 7.55
CA SER A 168 3.62 -0.64 8.06
C SER A 168 4.21 0.33 9.08
N LEU A 169 5.00 -0.18 10.04
CA LEU A 169 5.66 0.68 11.03
C LEU A 169 6.53 1.75 10.36
N ILE A 170 7.19 1.42 9.25
CA ILE A 170 8.07 2.35 8.53
C ILE A 170 7.26 3.46 7.87
N SER A 171 6.11 3.14 7.27
CA SER A 171 5.20 4.14 6.69
C SER A 171 4.63 5.06 7.77
N LYS A 172 4.23 4.50 8.93
CA LYS A 172 3.80 5.28 10.10
C LYS A 172 4.90 6.23 10.57
N LEU A 173 6.13 5.75 10.74
CA LEU A 173 7.26 6.58 11.15
C LEU A 173 7.54 7.70 10.13
N HIS A 174 7.55 7.39 8.84
CA HIS A 174 7.76 8.39 7.79
C HIS A 174 6.72 9.51 7.87
N ILE A 175 5.43 9.17 7.94
CA ILE A 175 4.33 10.15 8.02
C ILE A 175 4.41 10.94 9.33
N PHE A 176 4.67 10.27 10.47
CA PHE A 176 4.80 10.92 11.77
C PHE A 176 5.93 11.95 11.78
N PHE A 177 7.12 11.58 11.29
CA PHE A 177 8.25 12.51 11.19
C PHE A 177 7.96 13.65 10.21
N ALA A 178 7.28 13.39 9.09
CA ALA A 178 6.88 14.42 8.14
C ALA A 178 5.90 15.43 8.76
N LEU A 179 4.85 14.97 9.45
CA LEU A 179 3.90 15.84 10.17
C LEU A 179 4.58 16.67 11.25
N THR A 180 5.47 16.03 12.02
CA THR A 180 6.26 16.71 13.06
C THR A 180 7.18 17.77 12.45
N PHE A 181 7.80 17.46 11.31
CA PHE A 181 8.63 18.42 10.58
C PHE A 181 7.81 19.63 10.10
N PHE A 182 6.59 19.42 9.57
CA PHE A 182 5.69 20.51 9.21
C PHE A 182 5.23 21.34 10.42
N ALA A 183 4.95 20.71 11.56
CA ALA A 183 4.64 21.42 12.79
C ALA A 183 5.83 22.27 13.29
N TYR A 184 7.06 21.78 13.12
CA TYR A 184 8.28 22.48 13.51
C TYR A 184 8.68 23.58 12.50
N PHE A 185 8.33 23.41 11.24
CA PHE A 185 8.64 24.30 10.10
C PHE A 185 8.54 25.80 10.40
N PRO A 186 7.42 26.34 10.94
CA PRO A 186 7.24 27.79 11.09
C PRO A 186 8.14 28.42 12.16
N PHE A 187 8.80 27.61 12.99
CA PHE A 187 9.72 28.07 14.04
C PHE A 187 11.17 28.15 13.56
N THR A 188 11.46 27.74 12.32
CA THR A 188 12.82 27.65 11.77
C THR A 188 13.07 28.65 10.65
N LYS A 189 14.25 28.62 10.02
CA LYS A 189 14.48 29.35 8.76
C LYS A 189 13.63 28.88 7.57
N LEU A 190 12.95 27.74 7.66
CA LEU A 190 12.17 27.17 6.55
C LEU A 190 11.00 28.05 6.11
N VAL A 191 10.60 29.03 6.93
CA VAL A 191 9.59 30.05 6.56
C VAL A 191 9.90 30.77 5.25
N HIS A 192 11.15 30.78 4.78
CA HIS A 192 11.50 31.32 3.47
C HIS A 192 10.73 30.72 2.30
N LEU A 193 10.20 29.48 2.42
CA LEU A 193 9.33 28.85 1.41
C LEU A 193 8.12 29.74 1.07
N TRP A 194 7.55 30.39 2.08
CA TRP A 194 6.36 31.23 1.93
C TRP A 194 6.64 32.58 1.25
N THR A 195 7.91 32.95 1.07
CA THR A 195 8.34 34.15 0.35
C THR A 195 9.00 33.81 -0.98
N TYR A 196 8.47 32.81 -1.68
CA TYR A 196 8.92 32.53 -3.03
C TYR A 196 8.71 33.79 -3.90
N PRO A 197 9.75 34.33 -4.56
CA PRO A 197 9.73 35.68 -5.13
C PRO A 197 9.00 35.72 -6.48
N ILE A 198 7.75 35.27 -6.53
CA ILE A 198 6.92 35.29 -7.75
C ILE A 198 6.69 36.73 -8.20
N ASN A 199 6.59 37.67 -7.26
CA ASN A 199 6.48 39.10 -7.54
C ASN A 199 7.66 39.64 -8.36
N PHE A 200 8.83 39.02 -8.30
CA PHE A 200 10.03 39.49 -9.00
C PHE A 200 9.85 39.43 -10.52
N PHE A 201 9.08 38.46 -11.03
CA PHE A 201 8.81 38.33 -12.47
C PHE A 201 7.98 39.48 -13.04
N VAL A 202 7.20 40.16 -12.20
CA VAL A 202 6.28 41.23 -12.61
C VAL A 202 6.63 42.60 -12.02
N ARG A 203 7.63 42.65 -11.13
CA ARG A 203 8.05 43.88 -10.44
C ARG A 203 8.99 44.68 -11.32
N ALA A 204 8.72 45.99 -11.43
CA ALA A 204 9.63 46.92 -12.09
C ALA A 204 11.02 46.94 -11.42
N HIS A 205 12.09 47.03 -12.22
CA HIS A 205 13.47 47.04 -11.73
C HIS A 205 13.74 48.15 -10.72
N GLN A 206 13.15 49.32 -10.91
CA GLN A 206 13.28 50.46 -10.01
C GLN A 206 12.07 50.54 -9.08
N SER A 207 12.33 50.57 -7.78
CA SER A 207 11.31 50.65 -6.73
C SER A 207 11.55 51.89 -5.88
N MET A 208 10.67 52.88 -6.00
CA MET A 208 10.74 54.12 -5.23
C MET A 208 9.70 54.11 -4.11
N ARG A 209 10.12 54.46 -2.89
CA ARG A 209 9.23 54.58 -1.73
C ARG A 209 8.98 56.06 -1.44
N THR A 210 7.71 56.46 -1.46
CA THR A 210 7.34 57.85 -1.11
C THR A 210 7.15 57.99 0.40
N GLN A 211 7.37 59.20 0.92
CA GLN A 211 7.18 59.52 2.35
C GLN A 211 5.73 59.27 2.83
N ARG A 212 4.76 59.33 1.91
CA ARG A 212 3.32 59.13 2.20
C ARG A 212 2.99 57.73 2.74
N TYR A 213 3.82 56.73 2.45
CA TYR A 213 3.57 55.32 2.81
C TYR A 213 4.64 54.72 3.73
N ARG A 214 5.46 55.56 4.37
CA ARG A 214 6.69 55.15 5.06
C ARG A 214 6.49 54.19 6.25
N PHE A 215 5.25 54.04 6.75
CA PHE A 215 4.93 53.22 7.92
C PHE A 215 3.56 52.52 7.89
N GLN A 216 2.95 52.32 6.72
CA GLN A 216 1.69 51.59 6.70
C GLN A 216 1.93 50.09 6.94
N ARG A 217 1.71 49.63 8.17
CA ARG A 217 1.45 48.22 8.49
C ARG A 217 0.09 47.73 7.94
N ARG A 218 -0.45 48.37 6.90
CA ARG A 218 -1.73 47.94 6.33
C ARG A 218 -1.56 46.55 5.70
N TRP A 219 -2.62 45.76 5.81
CA TRP A 219 -2.83 44.62 4.94
C TRP A 219 -3.28 45.20 3.60
N ASP A 220 -2.41 45.12 2.61
CA ASP A 220 -2.73 45.34 1.22
C ASP A 220 -2.94 43.97 0.56
N LEU A 221 -4.04 43.78 -0.16
CA LEU A 221 -4.28 42.59 -1.00
C LEU A 221 -3.67 42.76 -2.41
N ASP A 222 -2.71 43.67 -2.54
CA ASP A 222 -2.04 43.94 -3.80
C ASP A 222 -1.02 42.82 -4.09
N TRP A 223 -0.88 42.43 -5.36
CA TRP A 223 0.03 41.37 -5.84
C TRP A 223 1.52 41.68 -5.60
N ARG A 224 1.81 42.84 -5.03
CA ARG A 224 3.14 43.36 -4.75
C ARG A 224 3.62 43.10 -3.32
N SER A 225 2.72 42.77 -2.39
CA SER A 225 3.03 42.60 -0.97
C SER A 225 3.32 41.16 -0.61
N ASP A 226 4.39 40.93 0.17
CA ASP A 226 4.79 39.60 0.63
C ASP A 226 3.68 38.97 1.50
N LYS A 227 2.84 39.79 2.15
CA LYS A 227 1.70 39.31 2.96
C LYS A 227 0.60 38.71 2.09
N THR A 228 0.34 39.32 0.93
CA THR A 228 -0.63 38.83 -0.05
C THR A 228 -0.22 37.48 -0.60
N TRP A 229 1.08 37.30 -0.87
CA TRP A 229 1.61 36.02 -1.34
C TRP A 229 1.58 34.94 -0.28
N LEU A 230 1.88 35.25 0.98
CA LEU A 230 1.67 34.32 2.08
C LEU A 230 0.18 33.92 2.17
N LEU A 231 -0.74 34.88 2.07
CA LEU A 231 -2.18 34.63 2.12
C LEU A 231 -2.66 33.74 0.98
N PHE A 232 -2.39 34.12 -0.28
CA PHE A 232 -2.80 33.36 -1.45
C PHE A 232 -2.09 32.00 -1.54
N GLY A 233 -0.81 31.94 -1.15
CA GLY A 233 -0.09 30.69 -1.03
C GLY A 233 -0.76 29.76 -0.03
N ALA A 234 -1.02 30.22 1.19
CA ALA A 234 -1.65 29.42 2.23
C ALA A 234 -3.07 28.97 1.84
N LEU A 235 -3.89 29.88 1.30
CA LEU A 235 -5.23 29.57 0.81
C LEU A 235 -5.20 28.61 -0.39
N GLY A 236 -4.24 28.77 -1.30
CA GLY A 236 -4.05 27.87 -2.44
C GLY A 236 -3.65 26.46 -1.99
N PHE A 237 -2.69 26.35 -1.07
CA PHE A 237 -2.32 25.06 -0.46
C PHE A 237 -3.50 24.40 0.25
N LEU A 238 -4.23 25.16 1.07
CA LEU A 238 -5.41 24.67 1.78
C LEU A 238 -6.50 24.22 0.80
N GLY A 239 -6.77 25.02 -0.24
CA GLY A 239 -7.75 24.71 -1.28
C GLY A 239 -7.38 23.45 -2.07
N ILE A 240 -6.11 23.28 -2.45
CA ILE A 240 -5.62 22.05 -3.10
C ILE A 240 -5.84 20.84 -2.19
N PHE A 241 -5.47 20.94 -0.91
CA PHE A 241 -5.62 19.79 0.00
C PHE A 241 -7.09 19.44 0.26
N VAL A 242 -7.95 20.43 0.48
CA VAL A 242 -9.40 20.21 0.65
C VAL A 242 -10.00 19.63 -0.64
N ALA A 243 -9.69 20.19 -1.80
CA ALA A 243 -10.15 19.66 -3.09
C ALA A 243 -9.66 18.21 -3.31
N CYS A 244 -8.40 17.92 -3.04
CA CYS A 244 -7.86 16.55 -3.07
C CYS A 244 -8.59 15.64 -2.09
N GLY A 245 -8.90 16.09 -0.87
CA GLY A 245 -9.66 15.32 0.11
C GLY A 245 -11.02 14.90 -0.43
N PHE A 246 -11.82 15.86 -0.90
CA PHE A 246 -13.15 15.56 -1.45
C PHE A 246 -13.10 14.73 -2.72
N LEU A 247 -12.15 14.98 -3.62
CA LEU A 247 -12.00 14.22 -4.87
C LEU A 247 -11.48 12.80 -4.61
N LEU A 248 -10.57 12.58 -3.65
CA LEU A 248 -10.05 11.24 -3.30
C LEU A 248 -11.12 10.41 -2.58
N GLY A 249 -12.00 11.07 -1.82
CA GLY A 249 -13.21 10.43 -1.29
C GLY A 249 -14.08 9.91 -2.41
N HIS A 250 -14.50 10.79 -3.31
CA HIS A 250 -15.38 10.39 -4.41
C HIS A 250 -14.73 9.37 -5.34
N ALA A 251 -13.44 9.45 -5.67
CA ALA A 251 -12.77 8.46 -6.52
C ALA A 251 -12.56 7.09 -5.85
N ALA A 252 -12.45 7.03 -4.52
CA ALA A 252 -12.45 5.77 -3.79
C ALA A 252 -13.84 5.12 -3.78
N PHE A 253 -14.92 5.91 -3.86
CA PHE A 253 -16.32 5.44 -3.88
C PHE A 253 -16.90 5.31 -5.30
N ALA A 254 -16.31 5.95 -6.30
CA ALA A 254 -16.74 5.93 -7.69
C ALA A 254 -15.97 4.87 -8.49
N GLY A 255 -15.98 3.62 -8.01
CA GLY A 255 -15.97 2.51 -8.95
C GLY A 255 -17.21 2.67 -9.82
N GLU A 256 -16.97 2.92 -11.10
CA GLU A 256 -17.95 3.07 -12.20
C GLU A 256 -19.37 2.60 -11.85
N SER A 257 -20.23 3.53 -11.41
CA SER A 257 -21.68 3.32 -11.45
C SER A 257 -22.10 3.45 -12.92
N ASP A 258 -21.80 2.45 -13.73
CA ASP A 258 -22.45 2.32 -15.02
C ASP A 258 -23.91 1.98 -14.71
N THR A 259 -24.79 2.95 -15.01
CA THR A 259 -26.23 2.84 -14.81
C THR A 259 -26.80 1.84 -15.81
N GLY A 260 -26.60 0.56 -15.53
CA GLY A 260 -27.33 -0.57 -16.10
C GLY A 260 -28.22 -1.14 -15.02
N SER A 261 -29.50 -0.77 -15.06
CA SER A 261 -30.55 -1.39 -14.28
C SER A 261 -30.56 -2.89 -14.51
N ASP A 262 -30.19 -3.67 -13.50
CA ASP A 262 -30.81 -4.96 -13.21
C ASP A 262 -30.74 -5.20 -11.70
N ASP A 263 -31.92 -5.19 -11.08
CA ASP A 263 -32.14 -5.53 -9.68
C ASP A 263 -31.75 -7.00 -9.44
N SER A 264 -30.52 -7.23 -8.98
CA SER A 264 -30.19 -8.47 -8.27
C SER A 264 -29.32 -8.16 -7.07
N ALA A 265 -29.92 -8.37 -5.89
CA ALA A 265 -29.38 -8.29 -4.53
C ALA A 265 -27.84 -8.26 -4.39
N THR A 266 -27.23 -7.11 -4.63
CA THR A 266 -25.88 -6.78 -4.18
C THR A 266 -26.01 -6.08 -2.82
N THR A 267 -25.42 -6.68 -1.80
CA THR A 267 -25.30 -6.09 -0.47
C THR A 267 -24.55 -4.77 -0.60
N SER A 268 -25.26 -3.64 -0.58
CA SER A 268 -24.67 -2.32 -0.77
C SER A 268 -23.52 -2.10 0.23
N VAL A 269 -22.43 -1.50 -0.27
CA VAL A 269 -21.19 -1.22 0.49
C VAL A 269 -21.48 -0.59 1.86
N ASP A 270 -22.52 0.24 1.96
CA ASP A 270 -23.04 0.87 3.18
C ASP A 270 -23.26 -0.10 4.35
N ASN A 271 -23.71 -1.34 4.09
CA ASN A 271 -23.94 -2.34 5.14
C ASN A 271 -22.65 -2.95 5.69
N ILE A 272 -21.55 -2.83 4.96
CA ILE A 272 -20.26 -3.47 5.25
C ILE A 272 -19.33 -2.49 5.97
N GLU A 273 -19.48 -1.19 5.73
CA GLU A 273 -18.72 -0.12 6.40
C GLU A 273 -18.81 -0.16 7.93
N GLY A 274 -19.94 -0.62 8.47
CA GLY A 274 -20.17 -0.74 9.91
C GLY A 274 -19.46 -1.91 10.60
N LEU A 275 -18.75 -2.77 9.86
CA LEU A 275 -18.04 -3.92 10.43
C LEU A 275 -16.65 -3.53 10.91
N ASP A 276 -16.29 -3.93 12.14
CA ASP A 276 -14.95 -3.71 12.73
C ASP A 276 -13.80 -4.21 11.84
N GLY A 277 -14.05 -5.25 11.04
CA GLY A 277 -13.08 -5.81 10.10
C GLY A 277 -12.95 -5.08 8.77
N TYR A 278 -13.91 -4.22 8.40
CA TYR A 278 -13.96 -3.62 7.07
C TYR A 278 -12.82 -2.64 6.79
N PRO A 279 -12.42 -1.75 7.72
CA PRO A 279 -11.22 -0.93 7.52
C PRO A 279 -9.97 -1.76 7.28
N LEU A 280 -9.86 -2.92 7.95
CA LEU A 280 -8.77 -3.85 7.73
C LEU A 280 -8.84 -4.51 6.35
N TYR A 281 -10.03 -4.87 5.88
CA TYR A 281 -10.25 -5.40 4.53
C TYR A 281 -9.89 -4.38 3.44
N VAL A 282 -10.40 -3.14 3.55
CA VAL A 282 -10.08 -2.03 2.63
C VAL A 282 -8.57 -1.84 2.54
N SER A 283 -7.89 -2.00 3.67
CA SER A 283 -6.46 -1.73 3.77
C SER A 283 -5.54 -2.83 3.23
N GLN A 284 -5.93 -4.10 3.36
CA GLN A 284 -5.07 -5.25 3.04
C GLN A 284 -5.54 -6.04 1.83
N CYS A 285 -6.83 -5.96 1.50
CA CYS A 285 -7.49 -6.87 0.55
C CYS A 285 -8.08 -6.12 -0.65
N ALA A 286 -8.75 -4.99 -0.43
CA ALA A 286 -9.55 -4.32 -1.45
C ALA A 286 -8.75 -3.82 -2.66
N ARG A 287 -7.44 -3.55 -2.49
CA ARG A 287 -6.56 -3.19 -3.62
C ARG A 287 -6.61 -4.23 -4.74
N CYS A 288 -6.68 -5.51 -4.40
CA CYS A 288 -6.75 -6.59 -5.38
C CYS A 288 -8.17 -7.13 -5.51
N HIS A 289 -8.91 -7.19 -4.41
CA HIS A 289 -10.22 -7.84 -4.39
C HIS A 289 -11.41 -6.91 -4.65
N GLY A 290 -11.22 -5.60 -4.81
CA GLY A 290 -12.33 -4.63 -4.91
C GLY A 290 -12.86 -4.23 -3.54
N LEU A 291 -13.66 -3.17 -3.46
CA LEU A 291 -14.28 -2.73 -2.20
C LEU A 291 -15.46 -3.61 -1.80
N GLY A 292 -16.20 -4.15 -2.77
CA GLY A 292 -17.27 -5.13 -2.59
C GLY A 292 -16.83 -6.58 -2.74
N GLY A 293 -15.56 -6.84 -3.08
CA GLY A 293 -15.00 -8.17 -3.14
C GLY A 293 -15.10 -8.87 -4.49
N GLU A 294 -15.47 -8.16 -5.56
CA GLU A 294 -15.70 -8.68 -6.91
C GLU A 294 -14.42 -9.18 -7.61
N GLY A 295 -13.25 -8.87 -7.07
CA GLY A 295 -11.96 -9.24 -7.66
C GLY A 295 -11.46 -8.27 -8.73
N ASP A 296 -12.01 -7.07 -8.78
CA ASP A 296 -11.80 -6.01 -9.78
C ASP A 296 -11.05 -4.79 -9.23
N GLY A 297 -10.41 -4.94 -8.06
CA GLY A 297 -9.65 -3.84 -7.45
C GLY A 297 -8.57 -3.31 -8.39
N MET A 298 -8.13 -2.06 -8.22
CA MET A 298 -7.13 -1.42 -9.12
C MET A 298 -5.84 -2.23 -9.33
N GLY A 299 -5.49 -3.14 -8.42
CA GLY A 299 -4.35 -4.03 -8.54
C GLY A 299 -4.64 -5.37 -9.22
N ALA A 300 -5.89 -5.64 -9.62
CA ALA A 300 -6.33 -6.93 -10.12
C ALA A 300 -5.64 -7.35 -11.42
N ASP A 301 -5.39 -6.39 -12.31
CA ASP A 301 -4.76 -6.60 -13.61
C ASP A 301 -3.24 -6.44 -13.58
N SER A 302 -2.62 -6.58 -12.39
CA SER A 302 -1.16 -6.47 -12.30
C SER A 302 -0.48 -7.48 -13.24
N PRO A 303 0.41 -7.04 -14.14
CA PRO A 303 1.10 -7.92 -15.09
C PRO A 303 2.05 -8.92 -14.40
N THR A 304 2.27 -8.75 -13.09
CA THR A 304 3.09 -9.65 -12.28
C THR A 304 2.29 -10.81 -11.66
N PHE A 305 0.96 -10.81 -11.78
CA PHE A 305 0.12 -11.85 -11.19
C PHE A 305 -0.04 -13.03 -12.14
N SER A 306 0.19 -14.24 -11.62
CA SER A 306 0.02 -15.48 -12.37
C SER A 306 -1.45 -15.89 -12.54
N THR A 307 -2.35 -15.30 -11.74
CA THR A 307 -3.79 -15.50 -11.79
C THR A 307 -4.49 -14.24 -11.28
N ILE A 308 -5.66 -13.95 -11.82
CA ILE A 308 -6.51 -12.85 -11.34
C ILE A 308 -6.93 -13.07 -9.87
N PRO A 309 -7.20 -11.98 -9.12
CA PRO A 309 -7.78 -12.07 -7.80
C PRO A 309 -9.10 -12.84 -7.78
N ARG A 310 -9.43 -13.35 -6.60
CA ARG A 310 -10.67 -14.08 -6.38
C ARG A 310 -11.82 -13.08 -6.23
N ASP A 311 -12.89 -13.32 -6.96
CA ASP A 311 -14.23 -12.83 -6.63
C ASP A 311 -14.72 -13.54 -5.35
N LEU A 312 -14.83 -12.75 -4.28
CA LEU A 312 -15.20 -13.13 -2.93
C LEU A 312 -16.72 -13.13 -2.74
N THR A 313 -17.47 -12.42 -3.59
CA THR A 313 -18.94 -12.31 -3.53
C THR A 313 -19.62 -13.62 -3.88
N ALA A 314 -19.08 -14.32 -4.89
CA ALA A 314 -19.57 -15.62 -5.31
C ALA A 314 -19.34 -16.74 -4.29
N ALA A 315 -18.56 -16.52 -3.22
CA ALA A 315 -18.19 -17.51 -2.21
C ALA A 315 -17.48 -18.78 -2.77
N ARG A 316 -16.94 -18.72 -4.00
CA ARG A 316 -16.36 -19.86 -4.73
C ARG A 316 -14.86 -19.99 -4.46
N TYR A 317 -14.51 -20.70 -3.39
CA TYR A 317 -13.12 -20.89 -2.98
C TYR A 317 -12.54 -22.22 -3.47
N HIS A 318 -11.32 -22.19 -4.01
CA HIS A 318 -10.64 -23.39 -4.52
C HIS A 318 -10.07 -24.30 -3.42
N PHE A 319 -9.76 -23.73 -2.25
CA PHE A 319 -8.98 -24.41 -1.21
C PHE A 319 -9.81 -24.71 0.03
N VAL A 320 -10.69 -25.71 -0.09
CA VAL A 320 -11.64 -26.12 0.95
C VAL A 320 -11.21 -27.39 1.67
N SER A 321 -11.65 -27.57 2.91
CA SER A 321 -11.45 -28.79 3.71
C SER A 321 -12.74 -29.57 3.96
N THR A 322 -13.83 -29.19 3.32
CA THR A 322 -15.18 -29.66 3.61
C THR A 322 -15.72 -30.59 2.53
N GLN A 323 -16.64 -31.47 2.92
CA GLN A 323 -17.26 -32.45 2.02
C GLN A 323 -18.26 -31.81 1.05
N SER A 324 -18.76 -30.61 1.37
CA SER A 324 -19.71 -29.85 0.55
C SER A 324 -19.04 -29.10 -0.61
N GLY A 325 -17.72 -28.97 -0.61
CA GLY A 325 -17.01 -28.09 -1.55
C GLY A 325 -17.03 -26.61 -1.16
N VAL A 326 -17.64 -26.23 -0.02
CA VAL A 326 -17.76 -24.84 0.45
C VAL A 326 -16.71 -24.54 1.54
N ALA A 327 -16.01 -23.41 1.43
CA ALA A 327 -14.97 -23.06 2.41
C ALA A 327 -15.52 -22.85 3.82
N SER A 328 -14.88 -23.48 4.79
CA SER A 328 -15.07 -23.18 6.22
C SER A 328 -14.33 -21.90 6.61
N ASP A 329 -14.69 -21.30 7.74
CA ASP A 329 -13.97 -20.14 8.29
C ASP A 329 -12.50 -20.48 8.57
N ALA A 330 -12.22 -21.72 8.99
CA ALA A 330 -10.86 -22.21 9.19
C ALA A 330 -10.06 -22.29 7.88
N ASP A 331 -10.71 -22.54 6.73
CA ASP A 331 -10.06 -22.53 5.42
C ASP A 331 -9.75 -21.12 4.96
N LEU A 332 -10.69 -20.18 5.15
CA LEU A 332 -10.47 -18.75 4.86
C LEU A 332 -9.35 -18.19 5.73
N HIS A 333 -9.38 -18.46 7.04
CA HIS A 333 -8.37 -18.04 8.00
C HIS A 333 -6.97 -18.55 7.60
N ARG A 334 -6.88 -19.85 7.27
CA ARG A 334 -5.62 -20.47 6.82
C ARG A 334 -5.11 -19.83 5.53
N THR A 335 -6.00 -19.55 4.59
CA THR A 335 -5.65 -18.96 3.28
C THR A 335 -5.17 -17.53 3.44
N ILE A 336 -5.84 -16.70 4.23
CA ILE A 336 -5.42 -15.32 4.52
C ILE A 336 -4.06 -15.30 5.22
N ARG A 337 -3.88 -16.16 6.24
CA ARG A 337 -2.63 -16.21 7.01
C ARG A 337 -1.43 -16.64 6.17
N ARG A 338 -1.58 -17.66 5.33
CA ARG A 338 -0.46 -18.23 4.56
C ARG A 338 -0.28 -17.59 3.20
N GLY A 339 -1.31 -16.97 2.66
CA GLY A 339 -1.37 -16.57 1.26
C GLY A 339 -1.40 -17.78 0.33
N LEU A 340 -1.25 -17.51 -0.97
CA LEU A 340 -1.22 -18.53 -2.00
C LEU A 340 0.10 -18.46 -2.78
N ALA A 341 0.93 -19.49 -2.59
CA ALA A 341 2.26 -19.54 -3.19
C ALA A 341 2.21 -19.42 -4.72
N GLY A 342 3.12 -18.62 -5.28
CA GLY A 342 3.21 -18.40 -6.73
C GLY A 342 2.08 -17.54 -7.31
N THR A 343 1.27 -16.89 -6.49
CA THR A 343 0.23 -15.92 -6.91
C THR A 343 0.51 -14.52 -6.33
N GLY A 344 -0.29 -13.54 -6.74
CA GLY A 344 -0.29 -12.19 -6.15
C GLY A 344 -0.87 -12.09 -4.73
N MET A 345 -1.35 -13.19 -4.12
CA MET A 345 -1.92 -13.20 -2.78
C MET A 345 -0.85 -13.56 -1.73
N PRO A 346 -0.26 -12.57 -1.03
CA PRO A 346 0.76 -12.82 -0.01
C PRO A 346 0.17 -13.42 1.26
N GLY A 347 1.03 -14.01 2.08
CA GLY A 347 0.68 -14.32 3.47
C GLY A 347 0.56 -13.08 4.32
N SER A 348 -0.10 -13.21 5.46
CA SER A 348 -0.40 -12.11 6.36
C SER A 348 0.16 -12.38 7.76
N ASP A 349 0.80 -11.36 8.33
CA ASP A 349 1.29 -11.36 9.71
C ASP A 349 0.23 -10.88 10.72
N LEU A 350 -1.03 -10.76 10.30
CA LEU A 350 -2.14 -10.35 11.15
C LEU A 350 -2.39 -11.36 12.29
N SER A 351 -2.85 -10.84 13.42
CA SER A 351 -3.27 -11.68 14.55
C SER A 351 -4.46 -12.56 14.19
N SER A 352 -4.64 -13.67 14.92
CA SER A 352 -5.76 -14.58 14.67
C SER A 352 -7.13 -13.89 14.79
N GLU A 353 -7.26 -12.91 15.69
CA GLU A 353 -8.48 -12.11 15.88
C GLU A 353 -8.74 -11.18 14.70
N GLN A 354 -7.70 -10.49 14.20
CA GLN A 354 -7.79 -9.64 13.01
C GLN A 354 -8.16 -10.44 11.75
N ILE A 355 -7.61 -11.64 11.59
CA ILE A 355 -8.02 -12.51 10.48
C ILE A 355 -9.47 -12.98 10.69
N GLY A 356 -9.89 -13.22 11.94
CA GLY A 356 -11.29 -13.51 12.27
C GLY A 356 -12.23 -12.37 11.86
N SER A 357 -11.89 -11.11 12.13
CA SER A 357 -12.71 -9.97 11.71
C SER A 357 -12.77 -9.83 10.18
N LEU A 358 -11.66 -10.10 9.48
CA LEU A 358 -11.66 -10.18 8.01
C LEU A 358 -12.58 -11.29 7.50
N VAL A 359 -12.56 -12.48 8.09
CA VAL A 359 -13.46 -13.56 7.71
C VAL A 359 -14.92 -13.14 7.88
N GLY A 360 -15.27 -12.40 8.94
CA GLY A 360 -16.61 -11.82 9.12
C GLY A 360 -17.02 -10.88 7.98
N VAL A 361 -16.11 -10.00 7.52
CA VAL A 361 -16.33 -9.17 6.33
C VAL A 361 -16.56 -10.05 5.10
N LEU A 362 -15.69 -11.04 4.86
CA LEU A 362 -15.82 -11.95 3.72
C LEU A 362 -17.17 -12.66 3.69
N ARG A 363 -17.73 -13.04 4.84
CA ARG A 363 -19.05 -13.66 4.93
C ARG A 363 -20.19 -12.69 4.58
N THR A 364 -20.01 -11.40 4.85
CA THR A 364 -21.00 -10.37 4.53
C THR A 364 -20.96 -9.98 3.04
N LEU A 365 -19.79 -10.08 2.40
CA LEU A 365 -19.66 -9.89 0.95
C LEU A 365 -20.33 -11.00 0.12
N GLN A 366 -20.61 -12.17 0.72
CA GLN A 366 -21.15 -13.32 -0.02
C GLN A 366 -22.62 -13.11 -0.40
N GLU A 367 -22.93 -13.14 -1.70
CA GLU A 367 -24.30 -13.02 -2.21
C GLU A 367 -25.17 -14.21 -1.77
N LYS A 368 -24.59 -15.41 -1.77
CA LYS A 368 -25.26 -16.67 -1.43
C LYS A 368 -24.48 -17.42 -0.35
N PRO A 369 -24.67 -17.08 0.93
CA PRO A 369 -24.02 -17.78 2.02
C PRO A 369 -24.44 -19.25 2.03
N SER A 370 -23.44 -20.14 1.99
CA SER A 370 -23.64 -21.59 1.95
C SER A 370 -22.99 -22.24 3.17
N ASN A 371 -23.62 -23.30 3.70
CA ASN A 371 -23.09 -23.99 4.87
C ASN A 371 -21.90 -24.87 4.46
N PRO A 372 -20.70 -24.69 5.07
CA PRO A 372 -19.54 -25.53 4.81
C PRO A 372 -19.76 -27.03 5.06
N GLY A 373 -20.69 -27.44 5.92
CA GLY A 373 -20.89 -28.86 6.22
C GLY A 373 -19.67 -29.51 6.90
N PRO A 374 -19.63 -30.85 7.00
CA PRO A 374 -18.58 -31.54 7.74
C PRO A 374 -17.23 -31.46 7.04
N ALA A 375 -16.17 -31.26 7.82
CA ALA A 375 -14.79 -31.32 7.34
C ALA A 375 -14.37 -32.76 7.02
N PHE A 376 -13.44 -32.92 6.08
CA PHE A 376 -12.78 -34.21 5.88
C PHE A 376 -11.86 -34.53 7.07
N SER A 377 -11.96 -35.76 7.58
CA SER A 377 -10.99 -36.30 8.52
C SER A 377 -9.75 -36.76 7.74
N VAL A 378 -8.57 -36.38 8.23
CA VAL A 378 -7.29 -36.87 7.71
C VAL A 378 -6.66 -37.71 8.78
N GLY A 379 -6.58 -39.02 8.54
CA GLY A 379 -5.95 -39.99 9.42
C GLY A 379 -4.45 -39.72 9.60
N LYS A 380 -3.82 -40.55 10.43
CA LYS A 380 -2.37 -40.50 10.61
C LYS A 380 -1.69 -41.04 9.34
N GLU A 381 -0.71 -40.29 8.83
CA GLU A 381 0.09 -40.71 7.67
C GLU A 381 0.80 -42.05 7.96
N PRO A 382 0.54 -43.10 7.16
CA PRO A 382 1.26 -44.36 7.26
C PRO A 382 2.74 -44.18 6.91
N THR A 383 3.58 -45.12 7.34
CA THR A 383 5.01 -45.07 6.97
C THR A 383 5.18 -45.26 5.45
N SER A 384 5.92 -44.35 4.82
CA SER A 384 6.28 -44.46 3.41
C SER A 384 7.20 -45.65 3.17
N THR A 385 6.78 -46.58 2.31
CA THR A 385 7.54 -47.77 1.89
C THR A 385 7.68 -47.80 0.36
N GLU A 386 8.66 -48.52 -0.16
CA GLU A 386 8.86 -48.67 -1.61
C GLU A 386 7.64 -49.28 -2.31
N ALA A 387 6.96 -50.22 -1.64
CA ALA A 387 5.70 -50.79 -2.11
C ALA A 387 4.59 -49.72 -2.21
N SER A 388 4.50 -48.83 -1.23
CA SER A 388 3.53 -47.72 -1.24
C SER A 388 3.85 -46.70 -2.33
N ILE A 389 5.13 -46.37 -2.55
CA ILE A 389 5.57 -45.49 -3.65
C ILE A 389 5.25 -46.12 -5.02
N SER A 390 5.51 -47.42 -5.18
CA SER A 390 5.22 -48.15 -6.42
C SER A 390 3.73 -48.19 -6.73
N ARG A 391 2.91 -48.44 -5.70
CA ARG A 391 1.43 -48.37 -5.79
C ARG A 391 0.97 -46.96 -6.15
N GLY A 392 1.52 -45.93 -5.51
CA GLY A 392 1.25 -44.53 -5.80
C GLY A 392 1.58 -44.13 -7.24
N LYS A 393 2.68 -44.63 -7.80
CA LYS A 393 3.06 -44.39 -9.21
C LYS A 393 2.01 -44.90 -10.19
N ILE A 394 1.46 -46.09 -9.94
CA ILE A 394 0.41 -46.68 -10.77
C ILE A 394 -0.87 -45.82 -10.68
N LEU A 395 -1.25 -45.43 -9.45
CA LEU A 395 -2.41 -44.56 -9.24
C LEU A 395 -2.25 -43.20 -9.92
N TYR A 396 -1.07 -42.59 -9.85
CA TYR A 396 -0.78 -41.32 -10.50
C TYR A 396 -0.91 -41.43 -12.03
N LYS A 397 -0.34 -42.48 -12.62
CA LYS A 397 -0.43 -42.73 -14.06
C LYS A 397 -1.90 -42.85 -14.51
N ASN A 398 -2.72 -43.53 -13.73
CA ASN A 398 -4.10 -43.83 -14.12
C ASN A 398 -5.07 -42.67 -13.87
N ASN A 399 -4.79 -41.79 -12.89
CA ASN A 399 -5.76 -40.80 -12.42
C ASN A 399 -5.31 -39.34 -12.54
N CYS A 400 -4.00 -39.08 -12.66
CA CYS A 400 -3.45 -37.73 -12.52
C CYS A 400 -2.66 -37.27 -13.76
N ALA A 401 -1.97 -38.20 -14.42
CA ALA A 401 -1.03 -37.90 -15.50
C ALA A 401 -1.67 -37.22 -16.72
N THR A 402 -2.96 -37.44 -16.97
CA THR A 402 -3.70 -36.79 -18.07
C THR A 402 -3.67 -35.27 -17.97
N CYS A 403 -3.78 -34.72 -16.76
CA CYS A 403 -3.80 -33.27 -16.55
C CYS A 403 -2.47 -32.72 -16.01
N HIS A 404 -1.74 -33.49 -15.20
CA HIS A 404 -0.49 -33.03 -14.58
C HIS A 404 0.77 -33.44 -15.35
N GLY A 405 0.62 -34.19 -16.45
CA GLY A 405 1.74 -34.78 -17.19
C GLY A 405 2.32 -36.01 -16.49
N ALA A 406 3.01 -36.86 -17.25
CA ALA A 406 3.57 -38.12 -16.75
C ALA A 406 4.63 -37.92 -15.64
N ASP A 407 5.32 -36.78 -15.64
CA ASP A 407 6.35 -36.43 -14.67
C ASP A 407 5.90 -35.34 -13.66
N GLY A 408 4.67 -34.83 -13.76
CA GLY A 408 4.16 -33.77 -12.88
C GLY A 408 4.55 -32.35 -13.27
N SER A 409 5.08 -32.13 -14.48
CA SER A 409 5.45 -30.80 -14.97
C SER A 409 4.27 -29.85 -15.27
N GLY A 410 3.03 -30.36 -15.27
CA GLY A 410 1.82 -29.61 -15.64
C GLY A 410 1.39 -29.90 -17.08
N GLY A 411 0.08 -29.81 -17.34
CA GLY A 411 -0.52 -30.06 -18.66
C GLY A 411 -1.03 -28.80 -19.35
N GLU A 412 -1.76 -28.98 -20.44
CA GLU A 412 -2.40 -27.88 -21.18
C GLU A 412 -3.40 -27.11 -20.32
N ALA A 413 -3.62 -25.84 -20.66
CA ALA A 413 -4.59 -25.02 -19.95
C ALA A 413 -6.02 -25.53 -20.19
N ILE A 414 -6.76 -25.71 -19.11
CA ILE A 414 -8.20 -25.96 -19.14
C ILE A 414 -8.95 -24.65 -18.95
N LYS A 415 -10.14 -24.50 -19.53
CA LYS A 415 -10.98 -23.32 -19.27
C LYS A 415 -11.78 -23.52 -17.99
N ASP A 416 -11.80 -22.50 -17.14
CA ASP A 416 -12.76 -22.43 -16.05
C ASP A 416 -14.16 -22.05 -16.57
N TRP A 417 -15.12 -21.97 -15.65
CA TRP A 417 -16.50 -21.61 -15.96
C TRP A 417 -16.68 -20.17 -16.47
N ARG A 418 -15.67 -19.30 -16.31
CA ARG A 418 -15.62 -17.95 -16.86
C ARG A 418 -14.93 -17.92 -18.23
N GLY A 419 -14.50 -19.07 -18.74
CA GLY A 419 -13.72 -19.19 -19.97
C GLY A 419 -12.25 -18.82 -19.81
N LEU A 420 -11.77 -18.58 -18.58
CA LEU A 420 -10.37 -18.23 -18.31
C LEU A 420 -9.51 -19.48 -18.38
N ALA A 421 -8.36 -19.37 -19.07
CA ALA A 421 -7.39 -20.44 -19.15
C ALA A 421 -6.69 -20.63 -17.79
N ILE A 422 -6.84 -21.82 -17.20
CA ILE A 422 -6.16 -22.26 -15.98
C ILE A 422 -5.22 -23.42 -16.34
N THR A 423 -3.94 -23.25 -16.04
CA THR A 423 -2.96 -24.32 -16.20
C THR A 423 -2.90 -25.20 -14.94
N PRO A 424 -2.90 -26.54 -15.11
CA PRO A 424 -2.59 -27.46 -14.01
C PRO A 424 -1.23 -27.12 -13.39
N ALA A 425 -1.15 -27.18 -12.06
CA ALA A 425 0.06 -26.82 -11.34
C ALA A 425 1.24 -27.70 -11.77
N ASN A 426 2.39 -27.07 -12.02
CA ASN A 426 3.68 -27.77 -12.12
C ASN A 426 4.07 -28.26 -10.72
N LEU A 427 3.85 -29.55 -10.47
CA LEU A 427 4.09 -30.18 -9.18
C LEU A 427 5.58 -30.23 -8.82
N LYS A 428 6.46 -30.21 -9.83
CA LYS A 428 7.92 -30.21 -9.66
C LYS A 428 8.48 -28.86 -9.21
N ALA A 429 7.74 -27.77 -9.41
CA ALA A 429 8.18 -26.44 -9.00
C ALA A 429 8.15 -26.25 -7.47
N GLY A 430 7.46 -27.13 -6.73
CA GLY A 430 7.41 -27.12 -5.26
C GLY A 430 6.61 -25.96 -4.63
N ASN A 431 6.22 -24.95 -5.41
CA ASN A 431 5.44 -23.79 -4.98
C ASN A 431 3.92 -24.04 -5.10
N LEU A 432 3.44 -25.17 -4.57
CA LEU A 432 2.01 -25.50 -4.59
C LEU A 432 1.19 -24.44 -3.84
N LYS A 433 0.16 -23.88 -4.48
CA LYS A 433 -0.65 -22.75 -3.97
C LYS A 433 -1.14 -22.95 -2.53
N ALA A 434 -1.63 -24.16 -2.21
CA ALA A 434 -2.14 -24.51 -0.88
C ALA A 434 -1.11 -25.20 0.05
N GLY A 435 0.16 -25.24 -0.36
CA GLY A 435 1.29 -25.85 0.34
C GLY A 435 1.62 -27.29 -0.09
N SER A 436 2.82 -27.73 0.31
CA SER A 436 3.55 -28.93 -0.15
C SER A 436 3.72 -30.02 0.91
N ASN A 437 3.11 -29.87 2.09
CA ASN A 437 3.18 -30.90 3.12
C ASN A 437 2.19 -32.05 2.81
N SER A 438 2.47 -33.26 3.32
CA SER A 438 1.69 -34.46 3.00
C SER A 438 0.20 -34.29 3.32
N ARG A 439 -0.14 -33.67 4.47
CA ARG A 439 -1.53 -33.41 4.88
C ARG A 439 -2.26 -32.44 3.94
N GLN A 440 -1.58 -31.42 3.42
CA GLN A 440 -2.15 -30.45 2.50
C GLN A 440 -2.40 -31.08 1.13
N ILE A 441 -1.45 -31.87 0.63
CA ILE A 441 -1.59 -32.62 -0.62
C ILE A 441 -2.74 -33.63 -0.47
N TYR A 442 -2.80 -34.35 0.65
CA TYR A 442 -3.93 -35.24 0.97
C TYR A 442 -5.26 -34.50 0.89
N MET A 443 -5.37 -33.34 1.53
CA MET A 443 -6.59 -32.53 1.49
C MET A 443 -6.94 -32.08 0.08
N ARG A 444 -5.97 -31.74 -0.78
CA ARG A 444 -6.25 -31.38 -2.17
C ARG A 444 -6.77 -32.56 -2.98
N ILE A 445 -6.22 -33.77 -2.76
CA ILE A 445 -6.66 -34.99 -3.44
C ILE A 445 -8.08 -35.37 -3.00
N VAL A 446 -8.36 -35.33 -1.70
CA VAL A 446 -9.67 -35.72 -1.16
C VAL A 446 -10.75 -34.69 -1.45
N ALA A 447 -10.49 -33.41 -1.21
CA ALA A 447 -11.49 -32.36 -1.42
C ALA A 447 -11.63 -31.95 -2.89
N GLY A 448 -10.60 -32.19 -3.72
CA GLY A 448 -10.53 -31.64 -5.06
C GLY A 448 -10.35 -30.11 -5.05
N ILE A 449 -10.54 -29.52 -6.23
CA ILE A 449 -10.65 -28.07 -6.44
C ILE A 449 -12.03 -27.82 -7.04
N PRO A 450 -13.00 -27.36 -6.22
CA PRO A 450 -14.34 -27.01 -6.69
C PRO A 450 -14.29 -25.93 -7.78
N GLY A 451 -15.17 -26.04 -8.77
CA GLY A 451 -15.41 -25.03 -9.81
C GLY A 451 -16.63 -24.16 -9.49
N ALA A 452 -17.50 -23.94 -10.50
CA ALA A 452 -18.60 -22.98 -10.40
C ALA A 452 -19.79 -23.49 -9.57
N GLU A 453 -20.31 -24.67 -9.92
CA GLU A 453 -21.53 -25.25 -9.36
C GLU A 453 -21.53 -26.79 -9.53
N GLY A 454 -22.10 -27.50 -8.55
CA GLY A 454 -22.32 -28.94 -8.59
C GLY A 454 -21.03 -29.75 -8.75
N ASP A 455 -21.05 -30.75 -9.64
CA ASP A 455 -19.93 -31.66 -9.91
C ASP A 455 -18.87 -31.07 -10.85
N ASN A 456 -18.93 -29.77 -11.16
CA ASN A 456 -17.91 -29.11 -11.97
C ASN A 456 -16.67 -28.78 -11.14
N TYR A 457 -15.70 -29.69 -11.15
CA TYR A 457 -14.40 -29.53 -10.48
C TYR A 457 -13.29 -29.17 -11.48
N LEU A 458 -12.44 -28.20 -11.11
CA LEU A 458 -11.18 -27.94 -11.82
C LEU A 458 -10.17 -29.07 -11.61
N MET A 459 -10.21 -29.68 -10.42
CA MET A 459 -9.51 -30.92 -10.10
C MET A 459 -10.51 -31.82 -9.35
N PRO A 460 -10.88 -32.99 -9.89
CA PRO A 460 -11.92 -33.82 -9.28
C PRO A 460 -11.53 -34.29 -7.88
N SER A 461 -12.55 -34.55 -7.05
CA SER A 461 -12.36 -35.18 -5.75
C SER A 461 -12.05 -36.67 -5.94
N PHE A 462 -10.95 -37.13 -5.33
CA PHE A 462 -10.57 -38.54 -5.29
C PHE A 462 -10.97 -39.20 -3.97
N ARG A 463 -12.03 -38.73 -3.33
CA ARG A 463 -12.55 -39.32 -2.07
C ARG A 463 -12.98 -40.78 -2.22
N TRP A 464 -13.28 -41.21 -3.44
CA TRP A 464 -13.67 -42.58 -3.79
C TRP A 464 -12.49 -43.57 -3.76
N LEU A 465 -11.25 -43.10 -3.86
CA LEU A 465 -10.08 -43.95 -3.65
C LEU A 465 -9.98 -44.33 -2.16
N PRO A 466 -9.69 -45.58 -1.81
CA PRO A 466 -9.40 -45.97 -0.42
C PRO A 466 -8.33 -45.10 0.23
N GLU A 467 -8.39 -44.92 1.56
CA GLU A 467 -7.43 -44.05 2.27
C GLU A 467 -5.97 -44.45 2.04
N ASP A 468 -5.67 -45.74 2.07
CA ASP A 468 -4.33 -46.27 1.80
C ASP A 468 -3.83 -45.95 0.39
N ASP A 469 -4.73 -45.93 -0.60
CA ASP A 469 -4.41 -45.57 -1.99
C ASP A 469 -4.07 -44.08 -2.10
N ARG A 470 -4.80 -43.23 -1.37
CA ARG A 470 -4.51 -41.78 -1.32
C ARG A 470 -3.18 -41.50 -0.64
N TRP A 471 -2.85 -42.21 0.44
CA TRP A 471 -1.52 -42.10 1.07
C TRP A 471 -0.40 -42.63 0.18
N ALA A 472 -0.62 -43.75 -0.53
CA ALA A 472 0.33 -44.27 -1.51
C ALA A 472 0.63 -43.24 -2.62
N LEU A 473 -0.40 -42.56 -3.13
CA LEU A 473 -0.25 -41.48 -4.10
C LEU A 473 0.63 -40.33 -3.56
N ILE A 474 0.44 -39.94 -2.30
CA ILE A 474 1.25 -38.90 -1.64
C ILE A 474 2.70 -39.33 -1.45
N HIS A 475 2.95 -40.58 -1.05
CA HIS A 475 4.30 -41.12 -0.92
C HIS A 475 5.04 -41.07 -2.26
N TYR A 476 4.36 -41.41 -3.36
CA TYR A 476 4.92 -41.24 -4.70
C TYR A 476 5.19 -39.77 -5.05
N LEU A 477 4.22 -38.89 -4.81
CA LEU A 477 4.36 -37.46 -5.10
C LEU A 477 5.55 -36.86 -4.32
N LYS A 478 5.64 -37.08 -3.02
CA LYS A 478 6.74 -36.56 -2.17
C LYS A 478 8.09 -37.21 -2.45
N GLY A 479 8.09 -38.48 -2.86
CA GLY A 479 9.33 -39.23 -3.11
C GLY A 479 9.94 -38.97 -4.48
N LYS A 480 9.14 -38.62 -5.50
CA LYS A 480 9.59 -38.60 -6.91
C LYS A 480 9.17 -37.39 -7.74
N VAL A 481 8.16 -36.61 -7.33
CA VAL A 481 7.55 -35.55 -8.16
C VAL A 481 7.71 -34.17 -7.53
N VAL A 482 7.19 -34.00 -6.32
CA VAL A 482 7.22 -32.77 -5.54
C VAL A 482 8.55 -32.69 -4.79
N PRO A 483 9.34 -31.62 -4.93
CA PRO A 483 10.56 -31.44 -4.16
C PRO A 483 10.28 -31.52 -2.64
N GLY A 484 11.24 -32.04 -1.88
CA GLY A 484 11.19 -31.95 -0.41
C GLY A 484 11.01 -30.51 0.05
N ASP A 485 10.35 -30.28 1.18
CA ASP A 485 10.13 -28.93 1.71
C ASP A 485 11.48 -28.24 1.89
N VAL A 486 11.81 -27.34 0.97
CA VAL A 486 12.85 -26.35 1.21
C VAL A 486 12.21 -25.37 2.19
N THR A 487 12.37 -25.65 3.48
CA THR A 487 11.97 -24.74 4.54
C THR A 487 12.53 -23.35 4.22
N ARG A 488 11.66 -22.42 3.80
CA ARG A 488 12.03 -21.00 3.76
C ARG A 488 12.37 -20.61 5.19
N ARG A 489 13.65 -20.32 5.44
CA ARG A 489 14.09 -19.59 6.62
C ARG A 489 13.59 -18.15 6.56
#